data_AF-A0AAU5QC44-F1
#
_entry.id   AF-A0AAU5QC44-F1
#
_cell.length_a   1.000
_cell.length_b   1.000
_cell.length_c   1.000
_cell.angle_alpha   90.00
_cell.angle_beta   90.00
_cell.angle_gamma   90.00
#
_symmetry.space_group_name_H-M   'P 1'
#
loop_
_entity.id
_entity.type
_entity.pdbx_description
1 polymer ?
#
loop_
_entity_poly.entity_id
_entity_poly.type
_entity_poly.pdbx_seq_one_letter_code
_entity_poly.pdbx_strand_id
1 'polypeptide(L)'
;MRILAAMTSSPQEEIKNAAQAISDMHIATVPGEHARVAGHAAANLCSGAGHRLLYASTELQQLITEAIEIGYATALQDVRDGDFDGAIREWRPGLSEE
;
A
#
# COMPACT_ATOMS: atom_id res chain seq x y z
N MET A 1 2.08 -38.13 27.49
CA MET A 1 2.21 -36.68 27.73
C MET A 1 2.50 -36.03 26.38
N ARG A 2 1.50 -35.42 25.74
CA ARG A 2 1.64 -34.78 24.42
C ARG A 2 2.23 -33.38 24.65
N ILE A 3 3.48 -33.18 24.24
CA ILE A 3 4.08 -31.85 24.21
C ILE A 3 3.45 -31.15 23.01
N LEU A 4 2.48 -30.28 23.26
CA LEU A 4 2.03 -29.28 22.29
C LEU A 4 3.18 -28.28 22.14
N ALA A 5 4.05 -28.53 21.17
CA ALA A 5 4.93 -27.48 20.67
C ALA A 5 4.01 -26.41 20.08
N ALA A 6 4.00 -25.22 20.67
CA ALA A 6 3.43 -24.05 20.02
C ALA A 6 4.14 -23.93 18.66
N MET A 7 3.41 -24.14 17.56
CA MET A 7 3.91 -23.91 16.21
C MET A 7 4.02 -22.41 15.99
N THR A 8 4.99 -21.77 16.62
CA THR A 8 5.36 -20.40 16.27
C THR A 8 6.11 -20.49 14.93
N SER A 9 5.58 -19.83 13.91
CA SER A 9 6.27 -19.64 12.63
C SER A 9 7.68 -19.10 12.87
N SER A 10 8.63 -19.48 12.03
CA SER A 10 9.94 -18.83 12.08
C SER A 10 9.80 -17.39 11.58
N PRO A 11 10.65 -16.45 12.04
CA PRO A 11 10.65 -15.08 11.53
C PRO A 11 10.76 -15.00 10.00
N GLN A 12 11.47 -15.95 9.38
CA GLN A 12 11.60 -16.02 7.92
C GLN A 12 10.27 -16.41 7.23
N GLU A 13 9.54 -17.37 7.80
CA GLU A 13 8.22 -17.74 7.28
C GLU A 13 7.20 -16.61 7.48
N GLU A 14 7.28 -15.88 8.59
CA GLU A 14 6.43 -14.70 8.82
C GLU A 14 6.67 -13.61 7.76
N ILE A 15 7.93 -13.28 7.48
CA ILE A 15 8.29 -12.31 6.44
C ILE A 15 7.78 -12.76 5.07
N LYS A 16 7.94 -14.06 4.74
CA LYS A 16 7.47 -14.60 3.47
C LYS A 16 5.95 -14.57 3.34
N ASN A 17 5.24 -14.91 4.40
CA ASN A 17 3.78 -14.85 4.43
C ASN A 17 3.28 -13.41 4.32
N ALA A 18 3.93 -12.46 5.00
CA ALA A 18 3.62 -11.04 4.88
C ALA A 18 3.87 -10.52 3.46
N ALA A 19 5.00 -10.90 2.85
CA ALA A 19 5.33 -10.55 1.47
C ALA A 19 4.24 -11.04 0.50
N GLN A 20 3.84 -12.31 0.62
CA GLN A 20 2.79 -12.87 -0.22
C GLN A 20 1.45 -12.14 -0.03
N ALA A 21 1.07 -11.84 1.21
CA ALA A 21 -0.16 -11.11 1.50
C ALA A 21 -0.17 -9.71 0.86
N ILE A 22 0.97 -9.01 0.87
CA ILE A 22 1.11 -7.69 0.21
C ILE A 22 0.91 -7.85 -1.30
N SER A 23 1.56 -8.82 -1.94
CA SER A 23 1.42 -9.02 -3.38
C SER A 23 -0.02 -9.43 -3.76
N ASP A 24 -0.67 -10.28 -2.97
CA ASP A 24 -2.07 -10.68 -3.19
C ASP A 24 -3.01 -9.47 -3.05
N MET A 25 -2.78 -8.62 -2.04
CA MET A 25 -3.53 -7.37 -1.88
C MET A 25 -3.29 -6.41 -3.04
N HIS A 26 -2.06 -6.30 -3.54
CA HIS A 26 -1.75 -5.43 -4.68
C HIS A 26 -2.56 -5.80 -5.92
N ILE A 27 -2.61 -7.09 -6.24
CA ILE A 27 -3.41 -7.63 -7.34
C ILE A 27 -4.89 -7.31 -7.16
N ALA A 28 -5.40 -7.39 -5.93
CA ALA A 28 -6.82 -7.17 -5.63
C ALA A 28 -7.22 -5.69 -5.58
N THR A 29 -6.33 -4.81 -5.10
CA THR A 29 -6.65 -3.43 -4.72
C THR A 29 -6.17 -2.38 -5.73
N VAL A 30 -5.23 -2.71 -6.62
CA VAL A 30 -4.70 -1.76 -7.60
C VAL A 30 -5.28 -2.05 -8.99
N PRO A 31 -6.50 -1.59 -9.31
CA PRO A 31 -7.08 -1.76 -10.64
C PRO A 31 -6.25 -1.01 -11.68
N GLY A 32 -6.31 -1.49 -12.93
CA GLY A 32 -5.51 -0.93 -14.04
C GLY A 32 -5.69 0.58 -14.25
N GLU A 33 -6.85 1.15 -13.88
CA GLU A 33 -7.11 2.59 -13.95
C GLU A 33 -6.27 3.41 -12.95
N HIS A 34 -6.02 2.87 -11.76
CA HIS A 34 -5.23 3.52 -10.71
C HIS A 34 -3.77 3.09 -10.70
N ALA A 35 -3.43 1.94 -11.31
CA ALA A 35 -2.08 1.40 -11.35
C ALA A 35 -1.02 2.40 -11.83
N ARG A 36 -1.31 3.15 -12.91
CA ARG A 36 -0.34 4.11 -13.46
C ARG A 36 -0.05 5.26 -12.48
N VAL A 37 -1.09 5.81 -11.85
CA VAL A 37 -0.95 6.95 -10.93
C VAL A 37 -0.36 6.51 -9.59
N ALA A 38 -0.77 5.35 -9.09
CA ALA A 38 -0.20 4.72 -7.91
C ALA A 38 1.29 4.42 -8.10
N GLY A 39 1.68 3.84 -9.24
CA GLY A 39 3.08 3.54 -9.55
C GLY A 39 3.94 4.80 -9.74
N HIS A 40 3.38 5.88 -10.28
CA HIS A 40 4.09 7.16 -10.31
C HIS A 40 4.33 7.72 -8.89
N ALA A 41 3.33 7.62 -8.00
CA ALA A 41 3.48 8.05 -6.61
C ALA A 41 4.51 7.20 -5.85
N ALA A 42 4.49 5.89 -6.06
CA ALA A 42 5.48 4.97 -5.50
C ALA A 42 6.89 5.30 -5.97
N ALA A 43 7.10 5.52 -7.27
CA ALA A 43 8.39 5.94 -7.82
C ALA A 43 8.89 7.25 -7.20
N ASN A 44 8.01 8.24 -7.02
CA ASN A 44 8.37 9.51 -6.39
C ASN A 44 8.79 9.32 -4.92
N LEU A 45 8.05 8.54 -4.13
CA LEU A 45 8.39 8.27 -2.74
C LEU A 45 9.70 7.47 -2.62
N CYS A 46 9.86 6.43 -3.43
CA CYS A 46 11.07 5.62 -3.47
C CYS A 46 12.29 6.45 -3.91
N SER A 47 12.12 7.45 -4.79
CA SER A 47 13.21 8.36 -5.16
C SER A 47 13.71 9.21 -3.97
N GLY A 48 12.82 9.56 -3.04
CA GLY A 48 13.14 10.33 -1.84
C GLY A 48 13.75 9.51 -0.70
N ALA A 49 13.56 8.18 -0.70
CA ALA A 49 14.09 7.28 0.32
C ALA A 49 15.64 7.14 0.29
N GLY A 50 16.27 7.63 -0.79
CA GLY A 50 17.72 7.75 -0.91
C GLY A 50 18.45 6.42 -0.92
N HIS A 51 19.72 6.44 -0.50
CA HIS A 51 20.65 5.31 -0.66
C HIS A 51 20.19 4.01 0.03
N ARG A 52 19.29 4.07 1.03
CA ARG A 52 18.90 2.89 1.82
C ARG A 52 18.03 1.93 1.03
N LEU A 53 17.17 2.46 0.15
CA LEU A 53 16.36 1.63 -0.73
C LEU A 53 17.19 1.03 -1.87
N LEU A 54 18.20 1.76 -2.35
CA LEU A 54 19.08 1.31 -3.45
C LEU A 54 19.87 0.04 -3.14
N TYR A 55 20.19 -0.21 -1.87
CA TYR A 55 20.92 -1.41 -1.44
C TYR A 55 20.00 -2.54 -0.94
N ALA A 56 18.69 -2.32 -0.91
CA ALA A 56 17.74 -3.39 -0.62
C ALA A 56 17.71 -4.40 -1.77
N SER A 57 17.34 -5.66 -1.48
CA SER A 57 17.12 -6.63 -2.55
C SER A 57 15.96 -6.19 -3.44
N THR A 58 15.96 -6.62 -4.71
CA THR A 58 14.90 -6.29 -5.66
C THR A 58 13.53 -6.70 -5.15
N GLU A 59 13.42 -7.83 -4.46
CA GLU A 59 12.18 -8.33 -3.87
C GLU A 59 11.67 -7.39 -2.78
N LEU A 60 12.56 -6.88 -1.92
CA LEU A 60 12.17 -5.92 -0.89
C LEU A 60 11.78 -4.57 -1.49
N GLN A 61 12.48 -4.11 -2.53
CA GLN A 61 12.09 -2.91 -3.27
C GLN A 61 10.72 -3.06 -3.90
N GLN A 62 10.44 -4.22 -4.51
CA GLN A 62 9.15 -4.51 -5.12
C GLN A 62 8.02 -4.53 -4.07
N LEU A 63 8.22 -5.19 -2.92
CA LEU A 63 7.23 -5.23 -1.84
C LEU A 63 6.91 -3.84 -1.29
N ILE A 64 7.92 -2.98 -1.16
CA ILE A 64 7.72 -1.59 -0.73
C ILE A 64 6.89 -0.82 -1.77
N THR A 65 7.21 -0.98 -3.05
CA THR A 65 6.43 -0.38 -4.15
C THR A 65 4.98 -0.87 -4.12
N GLU A 66 4.73 -2.17 -4.04
CA GLU A 66 3.39 -2.75 -3.98
C GLU A 66 2.59 -2.21 -2.79
N ALA A 67 3.20 -2.13 -1.60
CA ALA A 67 2.55 -1.58 -0.41
C ALA A 67 2.16 -0.09 -0.57
N ILE A 68 3.03 0.72 -1.20
CA ILE A 68 2.72 2.12 -1.48
C ILE A 68 1.59 2.23 -2.51
N GLU A 69 1.63 1.42 -3.57
CA GLU A 69 0.63 1.44 -4.62
C GLU A 69 -0.76 1.06 -4.10
N ILE A 70 -0.85 0.07 -3.20
CA ILE A 70 -2.10 -0.29 -2.50
C ILE A 70 -2.67 0.93 -1.78
N GLY A 71 -1.86 1.59 -0.95
CA GLY A 71 -2.32 2.76 -0.17
C GLY A 71 -2.82 3.90 -1.05
N TYR A 72 -2.14 4.18 -2.16
CA TYR A 72 -2.57 5.20 -3.11
C TYR A 72 -3.82 4.81 -3.88
N ALA A 73 -3.94 3.55 -4.32
CA ALA A 73 -5.13 3.08 -5.02
C ALA A 73 -6.36 3.15 -4.11
N THR A 74 -6.24 2.74 -2.85
CA THR A 74 -7.32 2.89 -1.86
C THR A 74 -7.69 4.36 -1.65
N ALA A 75 -6.71 5.25 -1.43
CA ALA A 75 -7.01 6.67 -1.24
C ALA A 75 -7.68 7.32 -2.45
N LEU A 76 -7.31 6.91 -3.67
CA LEU A 76 -7.96 7.37 -4.91
C LEU A 76 -9.39 6.85 -5.02
N GLN A 77 -9.64 5.60 -4.61
CA GLN A 77 -10.96 5.02 -4.57
C GLN A 77 -11.86 5.77 -3.57
N ASP A 78 -11.38 6.01 -2.35
CA ASP A 78 -12.10 6.76 -1.32
C ASP A 78 -12.46 8.18 -1.79
N VAL A 79 -11.53 8.87 -2.48
CA VAL A 79 -11.80 10.18 -3.09
C VAL A 79 -12.87 10.08 -4.18
N ARG A 80 -12.82 9.04 -5.02
CA ARG A 80 -13.78 8.84 -6.11
C ARG A 80 -15.18 8.50 -5.58
N ASP A 81 -15.27 7.74 -4.51
CA ASP A 81 -16.53 7.32 -3.90
C ASP A 81 -17.14 8.42 -3.00
N GLY A 82 -16.40 9.52 -2.80
CA GLY A 82 -16.87 10.70 -2.07
C GLY A 82 -16.74 10.57 -0.55
N ASP A 83 -15.93 9.63 -0.05
CA ASP A 83 -15.76 9.40 1.39
C ASP A 83 -15.17 10.62 2.10
N PHE A 84 -14.42 11.46 1.37
CA PHE A 84 -13.88 12.72 1.89
C PHE A 84 -14.77 13.93 1.66
N ASP A 85 -15.92 13.81 0.98
CA ASP A 85 -16.76 14.96 0.61
C ASP A 85 -17.26 15.72 1.85
N GLY A 86 -17.62 15.00 2.91
CA GLY A 86 -18.06 15.62 4.17
C GLY A 86 -16.94 16.47 4.81
N ALA A 87 -15.73 15.93 4.86
CA ALA A 87 -14.56 16.64 5.40
C ALA A 87 -14.17 17.83 4.51
N ILE A 88 -14.26 17.69 3.19
CA ILE A 88 -14.01 18.78 2.23
C ILE A 88 -15.03 19.90 2.43
N ARG A 89 -16.33 19.59 2.60
CA ARG A 89 -17.36 20.60 2.89
C ARG A 89 -17.11 21.33 4.22
N GLU A 90 -16.63 20.63 5.24
CA GLU A 90 -16.25 21.25 6.51
C GLU A 90 -15.05 22.19 6.36
N TRP A 91 -14.02 21.78 5.63
CA TRP A 91 -12.78 22.54 5.45
C TRP A 91 -12.90 23.68 4.42
N ARG A 92 -13.83 23.54 3.48
CA ARG A 92 -14.07 24.45 2.34
C ARG A 92 -15.57 24.57 2.06
N PRO A 93 -16.34 25.20 2.96
CA PRO A 93 -17.80 25.30 2.81
C PRO A 93 -18.22 25.99 1.50
N GLY A 94 -17.44 26.96 1.01
CA GLY A 94 -17.70 27.68 -0.23
C GLY A 94 -17.45 26.91 -1.53
N LEU A 95 -17.03 25.64 -1.48
CA LEU A 95 -16.98 24.76 -2.66
C LEU A 95 -18.29 23.99 -2.89
N SER A 96 -19.24 24.11 -1.97
CA SER A 96 -20.50 23.35 -1.97
C SER A 96 -21.71 24.13 -2.49
N GLU A 97 -21.53 25.41 -2.83
CA GLU A 97 -22.59 26.30 -3.32
C GLU A 97 -22.49 26.44 -4.86
N GLU A 98 -23.31 25.66 -5.57
CA GLU A 98 -23.86 26.00 -6.89
C GLU A 98 -25.39 26.01 -6.80
#